data_AF-A0A523ZYS4-F1
#
_entry.id   AF-A0A523ZYS4-F1
#
_cell.length_a   1.000
_cell.length_b   1.000
_cell.length_c   1.000
_cell.angle_alpha   90.00
_cell.angle_beta   90.00
_cell.angle_gamma   90.00
#
_symmetry.space_group_name_H-M   'P 1'
#
loop_
_entity.id
_entity.type
_entity.pdbx_description
1 polymer ?
#
loop_
_entity_poly.entity_id
_entity_poly.type
_entity_poly.pdbx_seq_one_letter_code
_entity_poly.pdbx_strand_id
1 'polypeptide(L)'
;MGEVSFSLTPVEEKPSRRYRKGSKYDPVLDAFVEGAESLVAVDVSGKDANYLRTQLNKRIDARRLRGVKVSVVNNVCYLEK
;
A
#
# COMPACT_ATOMS: atom_id res chain seq x y z
N MET A 1 -2.88 -15.09 -36.07
CA MET A 1 -2.42 -15.29 -34.68
C MET A 1 -1.02 -14.75 -34.60
N GLY A 2 -0.76 -13.72 -33.77
CA GLY A 2 0.57 -13.11 -33.67
C GLY A 2 1.51 -14.03 -32.89
N GLU A 3 2.69 -14.30 -33.46
CA GLU A 3 3.72 -15.11 -32.81
C GLU A 3 4.26 -14.37 -31.59
N VAL A 4 4.14 -15.00 -30.42
CA VAL A 4 4.66 -14.46 -29.15
C VAL A 4 6.12 -14.86 -29.03
N SER A 5 7.01 -13.87 -29.08
CA SER A 5 8.44 -14.07 -28.83
C SER A 5 8.72 -14.07 -27.32
N PHE A 6 9.28 -15.15 -26.80
CA PHE A 6 9.73 -15.25 -25.41
C PHE A 6 11.15 -15.82 -25.35
N SER A 7 11.91 -15.41 -24.32
CA SER A 7 13.24 -15.91 -24.03
C SER A 7 13.32 -16.31 -22.57
N LEU A 8 13.89 -17.48 -22.31
CA LEU A 8 14.08 -18.03 -20.96
C LEU A 8 15.58 -18.15 -20.72
N THR A 9 16.08 -17.38 -19.76
CA THR A 9 17.50 -17.41 -19.38
C THR A 9 17.65 -18.20 -18.08
N PRO A 10 18.53 -19.21 -18.03
CA PRO A 10 18.82 -19.92 -16.79
C PRO A 10 19.48 -18.94 -15.80
N VAL A 11 18.96 -18.93 -14.58
CA VAL A 11 19.54 -18.18 -13.46
C VAL A 11 20.04 -19.17 -12.43
N GLU A 12 21.31 -19.03 -12.04
CA GLU A 12 21.98 -19.94 -11.10
C GLU A 12 21.41 -19.83 -9.68
N GLU A 13 20.94 -18.65 -9.29
CA GLU A 13 20.28 -18.43 -8.00
C GLU A 13 19.13 -17.43 -8.15
N LYS A 14 17.99 -17.73 -7.50
CA LYS A 14 16.89 -16.76 -7.39
C LYS A 14 17.36 -15.63 -6.46
N PRO A 15 17.36 -14.36 -6.90
CA PRO A 15 17.75 -13.26 -6.02
C PRO A 15 16.89 -13.29 -4.75
N SER A 16 17.56 -13.31 -3.60
CA SER A 16 16.88 -13.30 -2.31
C SER A 16 16.11 -11.99 -2.15
N ARG A 17 14.81 -12.10 -1.86
CA ARG A 17 13.97 -10.92 -1.62
C ARG A 17 14.48 -10.19 -0.36
N ARG A 18 15.17 -9.07 -0.56
CA ARG A 18 15.55 -8.16 0.52
C ARG A 18 14.30 -7.40 0.97
N TYR A 19 13.52 -7.99 1.88
CA TYR A 19 12.42 -7.28 2.52
C TYR A 19 13.01 -6.09 3.29
N ARG A 20 12.77 -4.86 2.83
CA ARG A 20 13.01 -3.68 3.66
C ARG A 20 12.08 -3.79 4.88
N LYS A 21 12.64 -3.60 6.08
CA LYS A 21 11.83 -3.37 7.30
C LYS A 21 11.11 -2.04 7.12
N GLY A 22 9.86 -2.09 6.66
CA GLY A 22 8.99 -0.93 6.49
C GLY A 22 8.29 -0.91 5.14
N SER A 23 6.98 -0.64 5.15
CA SER A 23 6.26 -0.30 3.94
C SER A 23 6.65 1.08 3.44
N LYS A 24 6.55 1.32 2.15
CA LYS A 24 6.53 2.70 1.63
C LYS A 24 5.32 3.51 2.11
N TYR A 25 4.27 2.84 2.60
CA TYR A 25 3.03 3.46 3.09
C TYR A 25 2.98 3.63 4.61
N ASP A 26 3.99 3.14 5.31
CA ASP A 26 4.11 3.26 6.76
C ASP A 26 4.11 4.73 7.21
N PRO A 27 4.87 5.64 6.55
CA PRO A 27 4.85 7.06 6.89
C PRO A 27 3.47 7.73 6.76
N VAL A 28 2.59 7.21 5.90
CA VAL A 28 1.23 7.77 5.72
C VAL A 28 0.38 7.50 6.96
N LEU A 29 0.50 6.29 7.52
CA LEU A 29 -0.20 5.94 8.75
C LEU A 29 0.41 6.64 9.97
N ASP A 30 1.74 6.77 10.00
CA ASP A 30 2.44 7.50 11.08
C ASP A 30 1.93 8.96 11.13
N ALA A 31 1.92 9.65 9.99
CA ALA A 31 1.41 11.02 9.89
C ALA A 31 -0.08 11.14 10.30
N PHE A 32 -0.92 10.16 9.97
CA PHE A 32 -2.33 10.16 10.35
C PHE A 32 -2.55 9.93 11.85
N VAL A 33 -1.76 9.05 12.47
CA VAL A 33 -1.83 8.76 13.91
C VAL A 33 -1.31 9.95 14.71
N GLU A 34 -0.22 10.58 14.27
CA GLU A 34 0.33 11.79 14.91
C GLU A 34 -0.53 13.04 14.70
N GLY A 35 -1.28 13.11 13.60
CA GLY A 35 -2.19 14.21 13.31
C GLY A 35 -3.35 14.30 14.30
N ALA A 36 -3.95 15.50 14.43
CA ALA A 36 -5.15 15.69 15.26
C ALA A 36 -6.46 15.32 14.52
N GLU A 37 -6.44 15.31 13.18
CA GLU A 37 -7.62 15.13 12.33
C GLU A 37 -8.20 13.71 12.45
N SER A 38 -9.52 13.62 12.54
CA SER A 38 -10.26 12.36 12.63
C SER A 38 -10.58 11.74 11.27
N LEU A 39 -10.55 12.52 10.18
CA LEU A 39 -10.83 12.07 8.82
C LEU A 39 -9.88 12.77 7.83
N VAL A 40 -9.13 11.99 7.06
CA VAL A 40 -8.14 12.53 6.11
C VAL A 40 -8.23 11.81 4.76
N ALA A 41 -8.18 12.57 3.67
CA ALA A 41 -8.08 12.03 2.33
C ALA A 41 -6.62 11.72 1.98
N VAL A 42 -6.37 10.52 1.46
CA VAL A 42 -5.06 10.04 1.02
C VAL A 42 -5.08 9.90 -0.49
N ASP A 43 -4.30 10.75 -1.15
CA ASP A 43 -3.97 10.60 -2.57
C ASP A 43 -2.48 10.29 -2.70
N VAL A 44 -2.15 9.31 -3.55
CA VAL A 44 -0.76 9.02 -3.91
C VAL A 44 -0.68 9.00 -5.42
N SER A 45 0.11 9.93 -5.98
CA SER A 45 0.21 10.10 -7.42
C SER A 45 0.56 8.80 -8.15
N GLY A 46 -0.25 8.45 -9.15
CA GLY A 46 -0.08 7.22 -9.93
C GLY A 46 -0.45 5.93 -9.18
N LYS A 47 -1.28 6.03 -8.13
CA LYS A 47 -1.86 4.88 -7.42
C LYS A 47 -3.38 4.98 -7.36
N ASP A 48 -4.01 3.85 -7.60
CA ASP A 48 -5.45 3.68 -7.47
C ASP A 48 -5.88 3.66 -5.99
N ALA A 49 -7.06 4.21 -5.69
CA ALA A 49 -7.56 4.28 -4.32
C ALA A 49 -7.85 2.91 -3.69
N ASN A 50 -8.33 1.93 -4.46
CA ASN A 50 -8.51 0.56 -3.97
C ASN A 50 -7.16 -0.12 -3.70
N TYR A 51 -6.14 0.20 -4.50
CA TYR A 51 -4.78 -0.25 -4.24
C TYR A 51 -4.25 0.35 -2.93
N LEU A 52 -4.46 1.65 -2.70
CA LEU A 52 -4.10 2.30 -1.44
C LEU A 52 -4.83 1.69 -0.25
N ARG A 53 -6.16 1.51 -0.34
CA ARG A 53 -6.96 0.84 0.68
C ARG A 53 -6.40 -0.52 1.07
N THR A 54 -6.09 -1.35 0.08
CA THR A 54 -5.54 -2.69 0.32
C THR A 54 -4.17 -2.63 1.01
N GLN A 55 -3.31 -1.71 0.59
CA GLN A 55 -1.97 -1.57 1.16
C GLN A 55 -2.02 -1.00 2.58
N LEU A 56 -2.85 0.00 2.83
CA LEU A 56 -3.01 0.63 4.15
C LEU A 56 -3.66 -0.32 5.14
N ASN A 57 -4.72 -1.05 4.76
CA ASN A 57 -5.34 -2.07 5.62
C ASN A 57 -4.32 -3.13 6.08
N LYS A 58 -3.50 -3.65 5.16
CA LYS A 58 -2.43 -4.61 5.51
C LYS A 58 -1.46 -4.05 6.55
N ARG A 59 -1.23 -2.73 6.57
CA ARG A 59 -0.33 -2.08 7.53
C ARG A 59 -1.01 -1.77 8.85
N ILE A 60 -2.28 -1.38 8.83
CA ILE A 60 -3.11 -1.25 10.04
C ILE A 60 -3.17 -2.58 10.78
N ASP A 61 -3.45 -3.68 10.06
CA ASP A 61 -3.48 -5.03 10.62
C ASP A 61 -2.10 -5.45 11.17
N ALA A 62 -1.04 -5.24 10.40
CA ALA A 62 0.32 -5.61 10.81
C ALA A 62 0.80 -4.83 12.04
N ARG A 63 0.37 -3.57 12.19
CA ARG A 63 0.71 -2.68 13.31
C ARG A 63 -0.31 -2.72 14.45
N ARG A 64 -1.40 -3.48 14.28
CA ARG A 64 -2.53 -3.58 15.23
C ARG A 64 -3.08 -2.20 15.65
N LEU A 65 -3.15 -1.26 14.71
CA LEU A 65 -3.69 0.08 14.95
C LEU A 65 -5.21 -0.02 15.15
N ARG A 66 -5.65 -0.08 16.42
CA ARG A 66 -7.08 -0.12 16.76
C ARG A 66 -7.69 1.26 16.61
N GLY A 67 -8.87 1.34 16.01
CA GLY A 67 -9.60 2.61 15.78
C GLY A 67 -9.41 3.18 14.39
N VAL A 68 -8.27 2.91 13.73
CA VAL A 68 -8.02 3.39 12.37
C VAL A 68 -8.74 2.51 11.35
N LYS A 69 -9.50 3.11 10.43
CA LYS A 69 -10.10 2.41 9.28
C LYS A 69 -9.76 3.10 7.96
N VAL A 70 -9.89 2.33 6.89
CA VAL A 70 -9.67 2.81 5.51
C VAL A 70 -10.93 2.60 4.67
N SER A 71 -11.42 3.69 4.12
CA SER A 71 -12.63 3.75 3.31
C SER A 71 -12.28 4.30 1.92
N VAL A 72 -12.99 3.87 0.87
CA VAL A 72 -12.83 4.43 -0.49
C VAL A 72 -14.19 4.91 -0.97
N VAL A 73 -14.27 6.18 -1.34
CA VAL A 73 -15.49 6.82 -1.86
C VAL A 73 -15.10 7.67 -3.06
N ASN A 74 -15.84 7.58 -4.17
CA ASN A 74 -15.57 8.34 -5.40
C ASN A 74 -14.11 8.24 -5.89
N ASN A 75 -13.52 7.04 -5.78
CA ASN A 75 -12.12 6.78 -6.15
C ASN A 75 -11.08 7.57 -5.34
N VAL A 76 -11.44 8.03 -4.15
CA VAL A 76 -10.56 8.67 -3.16
C VAL A 76 -10.46 7.76 -1.94
N CYS A 77 -9.23 7.56 -1.45
CA CYS A 77 -8.98 6.78 -0.24
C CYS A 77 -9.04 7.70 0.99
N TYR A 78 -9.70 7.25 2.05
CA TYR A 78 -9.89 7.99 3.29
C TYR A 78 -9.37 7.18 4.48
N LEU A 79 -8.75 7.86 5.43
CA LEU A 79 -8.38 7.35 6.75
C LEU A 79 -9.26 8.00 7.81
N GLU A 80 -9.82 7.18 8.70
CA GLU A 80 -10.70 7.61 9.79
C GLU A 80 -10.26 6.98 11.12
N LYS A 81 -10.41 7.70 12.25
CA LYS A 81 -10.10 7.22 13.61
C LYS A 81 -11.16 7.60 14.64
#